data_AF-A0A924XR05-F1
#
_entry.id   AF-A0A924XR05-F1
#
_cell.length_a   1.000
_cell.length_b   1.000
_cell.length_c   1.000
_cell.angle_alpha   90.00
_cell.angle_beta   90.00
_cell.angle_gamma   90.00
#
_symmetry.space_group_name_H-M   'P 1'
#
loop_
_entity.id
_entity.type
_entity.pdbx_description
1 polymer ?
#
loop_
_entity_poly.entity_id
_entity_poly.type
_entity_poly.pdbx_seq_one_letter_code
_entity_poly.pdbx_strand_id
1 'polypeptide(L)'
;MILHITSAEAWAEAQGTGQHAPPMLAADGFLHFCTPSQLDYVLGKHFAGRTNLVMLHVDPAKLDDLRWETSVPGRDAFPHLYGPLPVAAVMRAEPIP
;
A
#
# COMPACT_ATOMS: atom_id res chain seq x y z
N MET A 1 9.07 1.75 8.21
CA MET A 1 7.67 1.30 8.03
C MET A 1 7.00 2.20 7.00
N ILE A 2 6.23 1.59 6.11
CA ILE A 2 5.39 2.27 5.11
C ILE A 2 3.97 1.69 5.18
N LEU A 3 3.00 2.39 4.61
CA LEU A 3 1.58 2.05 4.68
C LEU A 3 1.03 1.74 3.30
N HIS A 4 0.19 0.71 3.20
CA HIS A 4 -0.60 0.40 2.00
C HIS A 4 -2.07 0.29 2.37
N ILE A 5 -2.95 0.85 1.54
CA ILE A 5 -4.39 0.79 1.75
C ILE A 5 -5.00 -0.10 0.66
N THR A 6 -5.78 -1.08 1.09
CA THR A 6 -6.46 -2.03 0.19
C THR A 6 -7.83 -2.41 0.76
N SER A 7 -8.64 -3.15 0.01
CA SER A 7 -9.91 -3.66 0.53
C SER A 7 -9.70 -4.82 1.50
N ALA A 8 -10.62 -4.98 2.47
CA ALA A 8 -10.57 -6.11 3.39
C ALA A 8 -10.64 -7.46 2.66
N GLU A 9 -11.40 -7.52 1.57
CA GLU A 9 -11.55 -8.69 0.70
C GLU A 9 -10.21 -9.06 0.04
N ALA A 10 -9.53 -8.08 -0.58
CA ALA A 10 -8.27 -8.33 -1.26
C ALA A 10 -7.13 -8.65 -0.26
N TRP A 11 -7.22 -8.14 0.96
CA TRP A 11 -6.31 -8.54 2.04
C TRP A 11 -6.59 -9.96 2.55
N ALA A 12 -7.85 -10.36 2.67
CA ALA A 12 -8.22 -11.72 3.05
C ALA A 12 -7.74 -12.75 2.01
N GLU A 13 -7.91 -12.47 0.72
CA GLU A 13 -7.39 -13.31 -0.36
C GLU A 13 -5.86 -13.42 -0.31
N ALA A 14 -5.17 -12.29 -0.15
CA ALA A 14 -3.71 -12.26 -0.08
C ALA A 14 -3.16 -13.14 1.05
N GLN A 15 -3.83 -13.16 2.21
CA GLN A 15 -3.43 -14.02 3.33
C GLN A 15 -3.51 -15.52 2.97
N GLY A 16 -4.43 -15.93 2.08
CA GLY A 16 -4.52 -17.31 1.59
C GLY A 16 -3.47 -17.66 0.53
N THR A 17 -3.08 -16.70 -0.31
CA THR A 17 -2.11 -16.91 -1.41
C THR A 17 -0.66 -16.60 -1.02
N GLY A 18 -0.46 -15.90 0.10
CA GLY A 18 0.86 -15.44 0.58
C GLY A 18 1.34 -14.13 -0.06
N GLN A 19 0.60 -13.57 -1.02
CA GLN A 19 0.97 -12.35 -1.74
C GLN A 19 -0.25 -11.49 -2.08
N HIS A 20 -0.12 -10.18 -1.91
CA HIS A 20 -1.11 -9.20 -2.34
C HIS A 20 -0.73 -8.61 -3.70
N ALA A 21 -1.54 -8.90 -4.72
CA ALA A 21 -1.34 -8.48 -6.10
C ALA A 21 -2.68 -7.98 -6.71
N PRO A 22 -3.21 -6.84 -6.23
CA PRO A 22 -4.48 -6.30 -6.71
C PRO A 22 -4.40 -5.92 -8.20
N PRO A 23 -5.52 -5.82 -8.92
CA PRO A 23 -5.54 -5.47 -10.35
C PRO A 23 -4.77 -4.18 -10.69
N MET A 24 -4.72 -3.23 -9.76
CA MET A 24 -3.98 -1.97 -9.93
C MET A 24 -2.47 -2.18 -10.14
N LEU A 25 -1.88 -3.24 -9.56
CA LEU A 25 -0.47 -3.57 -9.81
C LEU A 25 -0.21 -3.83 -11.29
N ALA A 26 -1.12 -4.50 -11.98
CA ALA A 26 -1.01 -4.74 -13.42
C ALA A 26 -1.27 -3.47 -14.26
N ALA A 27 -2.13 -2.58 -13.77
CA ALA A 27 -2.48 -1.33 -14.46
C ALA A 27 -1.38 -0.27 -14.36
N ASP A 28 -0.85 -0.05 -13.15
CA ASP A 28 0.14 1.00 -12.86
C ASP A 28 1.59 0.48 -12.97
N GLY A 29 1.79 -0.83 -12.87
CA GLY A 29 3.11 -1.48 -12.84
C GLY A 29 3.77 -1.52 -11.45
N PHE A 30 3.14 -0.92 -10.44
CA PHE A 30 3.62 -0.92 -9.05
C PHE A 30 2.48 -0.73 -8.05
N LEU A 31 2.73 -1.08 -6.78
CA LEU A 31 1.85 -0.79 -5.65
C LEU A 31 2.23 0.54 -4.99
N HIS A 32 1.23 1.37 -4.73
CA HIS A 32 1.39 2.64 -4.03
C HIS A 32 1.44 2.44 -2.52
N PHE A 33 2.43 3.06 -1.89
CA PHE A 33 2.54 3.16 -0.44
C PHE A 33 2.62 4.63 -0.04
N CYS A 34 2.46 4.90 1.25
CA CYS A 34 2.73 6.21 1.82
C CYS A 34 3.41 6.09 3.18
N THR A 35 4.00 7.19 3.66
CA THR A 35 4.45 7.29 5.05
C THR A 35 3.27 7.62 5.97
N PRO A 36 3.41 7.40 7.29
CA PRO A 36 2.41 7.85 8.25
C PRO A 36 2.09 9.35 8.18
N SER A 37 3.07 10.20 7.85
CA SER A 37 2.86 11.64 7.70
C SER A 37 2.08 12.03 6.44
N GLN A 38 2.01 11.13 5.45
CA GLN A 38 1.27 11.32 4.19
C GLN A 38 -0.15 10.73 4.25
N LEU A 39 -0.49 9.98 5.30
CA LEU A 39 -1.71 9.16 5.37
C LEU A 39 -2.99 9.99 5.20
N ASP A 40 -3.16 11.07 5.94
CA ASP A 40 -4.38 11.90 5.88
C ASP A 40 -4.63 12.45 4.47
N TYR A 41 -3.56 12.86 3.80
CA TYR A 41 -3.61 13.31 2.41
C TYR A 41 -4.06 12.18 1.47
N VAL A 42 -3.48 10.99 1.63
CA VAL A 42 -3.79 9.83 0.78
C VAL A 42 -5.24 9.38 0.98
N LEU A 43 -5.70 9.29 2.23
CA LEU A 43 -7.07 8.91 2.56
C LEU A 43 -8.08 9.92 1.98
N GLY A 44 -7.85 11.22 2.21
CA GLY A 44 -8.73 12.26 1.70
C GLY A 44 -8.76 12.34 0.17
N LYS A 45 -7.62 12.13 -0.50
CA LYS A 45 -7.53 12.26 -1.97
C LYS A 45 -8.01 11.03 -2.73
N HIS A 46 -7.70 9.82 -2.24
CA HIS A 46 -7.89 8.58 -3.01
C HIS A 46 -8.99 7.67 -2.46
N PHE A 47 -9.35 7.82 -1.18
CA PHE A 47 -10.24 6.89 -0.48
C PHE A 47 -11.47 7.57 0.16
N ALA A 48 -11.71 8.85 -0.11
CA ALA A 48 -12.88 9.55 0.40
C ALA A 48 -14.20 8.84 0.03
N GLY A 49 -15.02 8.55 1.04
CA GLY A 49 -16.31 7.88 0.89
C GLY A 49 -16.24 6.37 0.62
N ARG A 50 -15.04 5.77 0.59
CA ARG A 50 -14.87 4.32 0.47
C ARG A 50 -14.90 3.67 1.85
N THR A 51 -15.55 2.51 1.93
CA THR A 51 -15.63 1.69 3.14
C THR A 51 -14.97 0.34 2.90
N ASN A 52 -14.93 -0.51 3.94
CA ASN A 52 -14.34 -1.85 3.87
C ASN A 52 -12.85 -1.84 3.47
N LEU A 53 -12.12 -0.83 3.96
CA LEU A 53 -10.69 -0.66 3.73
C LEU A 53 -9.89 -1.17 4.92
N VAL A 54 -8.69 -1.64 4.63
CA VAL A 54 -7.68 -2.05 5.60
C VAL A 54 -6.38 -1.31 5.31
N MET A 55 -5.75 -0.81 6.37
CA MET A 55 -4.41 -0.26 6.34
C MET A 55 -3.39 -1.32 6.76
N LEU A 56 -2.44 -1.59 5.87
CA LEU A 56 -1.34 -2.51 6.09
C LEU A 56 -0.10 -1.72 6.49
N HIS A 57 0.48 -2.08 7.62
CA HIS A 57 1.77 -1.58 8.11
C HIS A 57 2.86 -2.52 7.60
N VAL A 58 3.71 -2.04 6.71
CA VAL A 58 4.66 -2.87 5.96
C VAL A 58 6.10 -2.52 6.34
N ASP A 59 6.91 -3.57 6.51
CA ASP A 59 8.35 -3.47 6.70
C ASP A 59 9.06 -3.33 5.34
N PRO A 60 9.58 -2.13 5.00
CA PRO A 60 10.25 -1.93 3.71
C PRO A 60 11.54 -2.74 3.57
N ALA A 61 12.15 -3.22 4.65
CA ALA A 61 13.37 -4.03 4.59
C ALA A 61 13.12 -5.45 4.05
N LYS A 62 11.85 -5.86 3.94
CA LYS A 62 11.43 -7.16 3.39
C LYS A 62 10.92 -7.07 1.95
N LEU A 63 11.18 -5.94 1.29
CA LEU A 63 10.74 -5.66 -0.07
C LEU A 63 11.95 -5.51 -0.98
N ASP A 64 11.91 -6.14 -2.16
CA ASP A 64 13.04 -6.14 -3.08
C ASP A 64 13.05 -4.90 -4.00
N ASP A 65 12.03 -4.69 -4.83
CA ASP A 65 11.98 -3.59 -5.81
C ASP A 65 11.15 -2.39 -5.30
N LEU A 66 11.54 -1.86 -4.14
CA LEU A 66 10.94 -0.67 -3.53
C LEU A 66 11.69 0.61 -3.96
N ARG A 67 10.99 1.54 -4.61
CA ARG A 67 11.55 2.80 -5.08
C ARG A 67 10.83 3.98 -4.44
N TRP A 68 11.56 5.07 -4.20
CA TRP A 68 10.98 6.31 -3.69
C TRP A 68 10.97 7.35 -4.81
N GLU A 69 9.77 7.74 -5.24
CA GLU A 69 9.61 8.58 -6.42
C GLU A 69 8.73 9.79 -6.12
N THR A 70 9.09 10.95 -6.68
CA THR A 70 8.32 12.18 -6.54
C THR A 70 7.33 12.30 -7.69
N SER A 71 6.03 12.36 -7.38
CA SER A 71 5.01 12.60 -8.42
C SER A 71 4.99 14.05 -8.91
N VAL A 72 5.53 14.98 -8.11
CA VAL A 72 5.62 16.41 -8.43
C VAL A 72 6.96 16.95 -7.89
N PRO A 73 7.74 17.70 -8.69
CA PRO A 73 8.95 18.36 -8.21
C PRO A 73 8.66 19.23 -6.98
N GLY A 74 9.46 19.07 -5.92
CA GLY A 74 9.31 19.83 -4.66
C GLY A 74 8.29 19.26 -3.67
N ARG A 75 7.74 18.06 -3.91
CA ARG A 75 6.97 17.30 -2.91
C ARG A 75 7.72 16.08 -2.42
N ASP A 76 7.30 15.59 -1.26
CA ASP A 76 7.80 14.35 -0.67
C ASP A 76 7.60 13.18 -1.64
N ALA A 77 8.58 12.27 -1.67
CA ALA A 77 8.50 11.05 -2.44
C ALA A 77 7.51 10.06 -1.82
N PHE A 78 6.89 9.25 -2.67
CA PHE A 78 6.06 8.12 -2.27
C PHE A 78 6.82 6.81 -2.54
N PRO A 79 6.72 5.81 -1.65
CA PRO A 79 7.25 4.48 -1.90
C PRO A 79 6.36 3.72 -2.92
N HIS A 80 6.99 3.14 -3.92
CA HIS A 80 6.36 2.29 -4.94
C HIS A 80 7.04 0.93 -4.97
N LEU A 81 6.27 -0.14 -4.83
CA LEU A 81 6.77 -1.51 -4.95
C LEU A 81 6.46 -2.07 -6.35
N TYR A 82 7.49 -2.37 -7.12
CA TYR A 82 7.37 -2.94 -8.46
C TYR A 82 7.21 -4.47 -8.40
N GLY A 83 6.08 -4.90 -7.84
CA GLY A 83 5.77 -6.31 -7.68
C GLY A 83 4.69 -6.56 -6.63
N PRO A 84 4.32 -7.83 -6.43
CA PRO A 84 3.35 -8.20 -5.41
C PRO A 84 3.92 -7.91 -4.00
N LEU A 85 3.05 -7.52 -3.07
CA LEU A 85 3.41 -7.34 -1.67
C LEU A 85 3.39 -8.71 -0.95
N PRO A 86 4.53 -9.21 -0.42
CA PRO A 86 4.52 -10.44 0.35
C PRO A 86 3.77 -10.25 1.67
N VAL A 87 2.90 -11.19 2.05
CA VAL A 87 2.18 -11.13 3.34
C VAL A 87 3.17 -11.11 4.51
N ALA A 88 4.30 -11.78 4.40
CA ALA A 88 5.35 -11.81 5.42
C ALA A 88 6.04 -10.44 5.66
N ALA A 89 5.87 -9.48 4.74
CA ALA A 89 6.32 -8.10 4.90
C ALA A 89 5.33 -7.24 5.71
N VAL A 90 4.08 -7.69 5.87
CA VAL A 90 3.05 -6.98 6.63
C VAL A 90 3.21 -7.27 8.12
N MET A 91 3.50 -6.23 8.90
CA MET A 91 3.67 -6.30 10.35
C MET A 91 2.33 -6.22 11.08
N ARG A 92 1.37 -5.47 10.52
CA ARG A 92 0.04 -5.25 11.11
C ARG A 92 -0.97 -4.88 10.03
N ALA A 93 -2.21 -5.30 10.20
CA ALA A 93 -3.34 -4.89 9.39
C ALA A 93 -4.45 -4.36 10.31
N GLU A 94 -5.05 -3.23 9.97
CA GLU A 94 -6.16 -2.65 10.74
C GLU A 94 -7.26 -2.09 9.82
N PRO A 95 -8.55 -2.22 10.20
CA PRO A 95 -9.63 -1.57 9.47
C PRO A 95 -9.50 -0.04 9.49
N ILE A 96 -9.86 0.60 8.38
CA ILE A 96 -10.04 2.05 8.32
C ILE A 96 -11.53 2.35 8.53
N PRO A 97 -11.90 3.20 9.51
CA PRO A 97 -13.29 3.55 9.80
C PRO A 97 -14.01 4.25 8.64
#